data_AF-A0A3C0KTS7-F1
#
_entry.id   AF-A0A3C0KTS7-F1
#
_cell.length_a   1.000
_cell.length_b   1.000
_cell.length_c   1.000
_cell.angle_alpha   90.00
_cell.angle_beta   90.00
_cell.angle_gamma   90.00
#
_symmetry.space_group_name_H-M   'P 1'
#
loop_
_entity.id
_entity.type
_entity.pdbx_description
1 polymer ?
#
loop_
_entity_poly.entity_id
_entity_poly.type
_entity_poly.pdbx_seq_one_letter_code
_entity_poly.pdbx_strand_id
1 'polypeptide(L)'
;MDALIAAWRYLPGQINPNIIEIGAFQVRYYSLMYLVAFALTYFLVMHRIKDEKYGYTAETIQDLMIWLIIGLILGGRLGYVLFYNFDYYFHRPWEILLPFDFSNGIRFVGISGMSFHGG
;
A
#
# COMPACT_ATOMS: atom_id res chain seq x y z
N MET A 1 -15.36 30.68 16.64
CA MET A 1 -15.84 29.48 15.91
C MET A 1 -15.16 29.39 14.54
N ASP A 2 -15.03 30.49 13.81
CA ASP A 2 -14.48 30.51 12.44
C ASP A 2 -13.00 30.08 12.34
N ALA A 3 -12.18 30.43 13.33
CA ALA A 3 -10.78 30.01 13.39
C ALA A 3 -10.62 28.47 13.52
N LEU A 4 -11.49 27.82 14.29
CA LEU A 4 -11.49 26.37 14.44
C LEU A 4 -11.92 25.68 13.14
N ILE A 5 -12.96 26.21 12.49
CA ILE A 5 -13.46 25.69 11.21
C ILE A 5 -12.41 25.85 10.11
N ALA A 6 -11.71 26.98 10.07
CA ALA A 6 -10.60 27.21 9.15
C ALA A 6 -9.45 26.24 9.43
N ALA A 7 -9.03 26.08 10.68
CA ALA A 7 -7.97 25.15 11.06
C ALA A 7 -8.31 23.70 10.65
N TRP A 8 -9.53 23.24 10.92
CA TRP A 8 -10.00 21.90 10.52
C TRP A 8 -10.01 21.70 9.01
N ARG A 9 -10.45 22.72 8.24
CA ARG A 9 -10.53 22.66 6.78
C ARG A 9 -9.15 22.50 6.11
N TYR A 10 -8.13 23.19 6.62
CA TYR A 10 -6.81 23.20 6.00
C TYR A 10 -5.84 22.17 6.59
N LEU A 11 -6.23 21.50 7.69
CA LEU A 11 -5.42 20.48 8.36
C LEU A 11 -4.88 19.40 7.39
N PRO A 12 -5.67 18.80 6.46
CA PRO A 12 -5.16 17.73 5.60
C PRO A 12 -4.04 18.19 4.67
N GLY A 13 -4.08 19.45 4.22
CA GLY A 13 -3.03 20.01 3.35
C GLY A 13 -1.75 20.40 4.08
N GLN A 14 -1.78 20.45 5.41
CA GLN A 14 -0.62 20.78 6.25
C GLN A 14 0.11 19.53 6.77
N ILE A 15 -0.48 18.34 6.63
CA ILE A 15 0.11 17.08 7.08
C ILE A 15 1.04 16.54 6.00
N ASN A 16 2.30 16.30 6.36
CA ASN A 16 3.23 15.60 5.48
C ASN A 16 2.81 14.12 5.35
N PRO A 17 2.60 13.58 4.14
CA PRO A 17 2.25 12.17 3.95
C PRO A 17 3.39 11.20 4.31
N ASN A 18 4.63 11.70 4.38
CA ASN A 18 5.82 10.93 4.73
C ASN A 18 6.04 10.96 6.26
N ILE A 19 6.25 9.78 6.85
CA ILE A 19 6.68 9.61 8.24
C ILE A 19 8.18 9.90 8.34
N ILE A 20 8.96 9.27 7.46
CA ILE A 20 10.43 9.38 7.40
C ILE A 20 10.82 9.50 5.93
N GLU A 21 11.78 10.39 5.65
CA GLU A 21 12.35 10.60 4.33
C GLU A 21 13.87 10.64 4.44
N ILE A 22 14.54 9.73 3.74
CA ILE A 22 16.00 9.62 3.67
C ILE A 22 16.39 9.59 2.19
N GLY A 23 16.73 10.74 1.62
CA GLY A 23 17.04 10.88 0.20
C GLY A 23 15.84 10.47 -0.67
N ALA A 24 16.04 9.53 -1.60
CA ALA A 24 14.97 9.03 -2.46
C ALA A 24 14.05 7.99 -1.78
N PHE A 25 14.37 7.56 -0.56
CA PHE A 25 13.59 6.58 0.19
C PHE A 25 12.63 7.28 1.15
N GLN A 26 11.34 6.97 1.02
CA GLN A 26 10.28 7.58 1.83
C GLN A 26 9.37 6.49 2.41
N VAL A 27 9.05 6.61 3.69
CA VAL A 27 8.06 5.76 4.38
C VAL A 27 6.81 6.58 4.59
N ARG A 28 5.68 6.15 4.01
CA ARG A 28 4.41 6.89 4.04
C ARG A 28 3.47 6.36 5.12
N TYR A 29 2.61 7.23 5.65
CA TYR A 29 1.58 6.84 6.61
C TYR A 29 0.66 5.75 6.08
N TYR A 30 0.25 5.84 4.80
CA TYR A 30 -0.63 4.84 4.22
C TYR A 30 0.03 3.44 4.18
N SER A 31 1.35 3.38 3.95
CA SER A 31 2.09 2.11 3.92
C SER A 31 2.11 1.47 5.31
N LEU A 32 2.28 2.29 6.35
CA LEU A 32 2.18 1.83 7.73
C LEU A 32 0.76 1.32 8.05
N MET A 33 -0.27 2.00 7.55
CA MET A 33 -1.66 1.58 7.76
C MET A 33 -1.98 0.23 7.08
N TYR A 34 -1.36 -0.09 5.93
CA TYR A 34 -1.45 -1.44 5.38
C TYR A 34 -0.88 -2.50 6.32
N LEU A 35 0.28 -2.26 6.94
CA LEU A 35 0.88 -3.18 7.90
C LEU A 35 -0.03 -3.38 9.12
N VAL A 36 -0.61 -2.29 9.64
CA VAL A 36 -1.60 -2.34 10.72
C VAL A 36 -2.82 -3.16 10.30
N ALA A 37 -3.35 -2.95 9.10
CA ALA A 37 -4.50 -3.70 8.61
C ALA A 37 -4.21 -5.21 8.48
N PHE A 38 -3.04 -5.59 7.95
CA PHE A 38 -2.63 -7.00 7.87
C PHE A 38 -2.45 -7.63 9.26
N ALA A 39 -1.80 -6.91 10.19
CA ALA A 39 -1.62 -7.37 11.56
C ALA A 39 -2.97 -7.58 12.27
N LEU A 40 -3.87 -6.59 12.20
CA LEU A 40 -5.22 -6.70 12.79
C LEU A 40 -6.01 -7.86 12.19
N THR A 41 -5.97 -8.02 10.87
CA THR A 41 -6.63 -9.13 10.16
C THR A 41 -6.09 -10.47 10.65
N TYR A 42 -4.77 -10.63 10.74
CA TYR A 42 -4.14 -11.83 11.25
C TYR A 42 -4.58 -12.16 12.68
N PHE A 43 -4.53 -11.18 13.59
CA PHE A 43 -4.92 -11.38 14.98
C PHE A 43 -6.41 -11.76 15.12
N LEU A 44 -7.29 -11.11 14.35
CA LEU A 44 -8.72 -11.41 14.36
C LEU A 44 -9.01 -12.81 13.81
N VAL A 45 -8.37 -13.20 12.72
CA VAL A 45 -8.50 -14.55 12.13
C VAL A 45 -8.00 -15.61 13.12
N MET A 46 -6.84 -15.41 13.72
CA MET A 46 -6.29 -16.34 14.71
C MET A 46 -7.15 -16.43 15.97
N HIS A 47 -7.73 -15.32 16.42
CA HIS A 47 -8.68 -15.32 17.53
C HIS A 47 -9.93 -16.14 17.19
N ARG A 48 -10.50 -15.92 16.00
CA ARG A 48 -11.71 -16.60 15.55
C ARG A 48 -11.50 -18.10 15.32
N ILE A 49 -10.37 -18.52 14.76
CA ILE A 49 -10.05 -19.95 14.56
C ILE A 49 -9.97 -20.69 15.89
N LYS A 50 -9.41 -20.06 16.92
CA LYS A 50 -9.34 -20.63 18.27
C LYS A 50 -10.72 -20.77 18.92
N ASP A 51 -11.57 -19.76 18.76
CA ASP A 51 -12.91 -19.72 19.35
C ASP A 51 -13.89 -20.68 18.66
N GLU A 52 -13.94 -20.65 17.32
CA GLU A 52 -14.85 -21.45 16.50
C GLU A 52 -14.31 -22.87 16.23
N LYS A 53 -13.14 -23.22 16.77
CA LYS A 53 -12.47 -24.53 16.67
C LYS A 53 -12.30 -25.02 15.23
N TYR A 54 -12.00 -24.12 14.31
CA TYR A 54 -11.65 -24.52 12.95
C TYR A 54 -10.35 -25.34 12.94
N GLY A 55 -10.28 -26.38 12.11
CA GLY A 55 -9.12 -27.26 11.98
C GLY A 55 -7.92 -26.66 11.23
N TYR A 56 -7.82 -25.33 11.16
CA TYR A 56 -6.71 -24.64 10.48
C TYR A 56 -5.57 -24.35 11.45
N THR A 57 -4.35 -24.58 11.01
CA THR A 57 -3.16 -24.23 11.78
C THR A 57 -2.79 -22.76 11.56
N ALA A 58 -2.02 -22.18 12.49
CA ALA A 58 -1.49 -20.83 12.33
C ALA A 58 -0.64 -20.69 11.05
N GLU A 59 0.11 -21.75 10.71
CA GLU A 59 0.95 -21.83 9.51
C GLU A 59 0.11 -21.71 8.23
N THR A 60 -1.01 -22.44 8.13
CA THR A 60 -1.91 -22.35 6.96
C THR A 60 -2.43 -20.92 6.76
N ILE A 61 -2.75 -20.20 7.84
CA ILE A 61 -3.21 -18.82 7.77
C ILE A 61 -2.10 -17.86 7.37
N GLN A 62 -0.88 -18.07 7.89
CA GLN A 62 0.28 -17.28 7.53
C GLN A 62 0.62 -17.45 6.04
N ASP A 63 0.62 -18.69 5.53
CA ASP A 63 0.84 -18.99 4.12
C ASP A 63 -0.21 -18.32 3.23
N LEU A 64 -1.49 -18.46 3.59
CA LEU A 64 -2.58 -17.79 2.88
C LEU A 64 -2.40 -16.28 2.88
N MET A 65 -2.06 -15.68 4.02
CA MET A 65 -1.86 -14.24 4.13
C MET A 65 -0.72 -13.76 3.24
N ILE A 66 0.39 -14.50 3.15
CA ILE A 66 1.50 -14.18 2.25
C ILE A 66 1.02 -14.16 0.79
N TRP A 67 0.29 -15.20 0.35
CA TRP A 67 -0.24 -15.25 -1.02
C TRP A 67 -1.24 -14.13 -1.30
N LEU A 68 -2.09 -13.76 -0.33
CA LEU A 68 -3.01 -12.64 -0.45
C LEU A 68 -2.28 -11.30 -0.55
N ILE A 69 -1.22 -11.07 0.23
CA ILE A 69 -0.41 -9.85 0.15
C ILE A 69 0.28 -9.74 -1.21
N ILE A 70 0.85 -10.85 -1.72
CA ILE A 70 1.44 -10.90 -3.06
C ILE A 70 0.39 -10.60 -4.12
N GLY A 71 -0.79 -11.23 -4.03
CA GLY A 71 -1.90 -11.00 -4.95
C GLY A 71 -2.39 -9.55 -4.92
N LEU A 72 -2.46 -8.93 -3.74
CA LEU A 72 -2.81 -7.53 -3.57
C LEU A 72 -1.79 -6.60 -4.24
N ILE A 73 -0.50 -6.85 -4.03
CA ILE A 73 0.59 -6.05 -4.61
C ILE A 73 0.57 -6.15 -6.14
N LEU A 74 0.53 -7.37 -6.68
CA LEU A 74 0.53 -7.61 -8.12
C LEU A 74 -0.76 -7.08 -8.77
N GLY A 75 -1.91 -7.35 -8.16
CA GLY A 75 -3.21 -6.88 -8.65
C GLY A 75 -3.31 -5.37 -8.64
N GLY A 76 -2.86 -4.71 -7.57
CA GLY A 76 -2.81 -3.25 -7.49
C GLY A 76 -1.91 -2.65 -8.57
N ARG A 77 -0.74 -3.25 -8.81
CA ARG A 77 0.20 -2.79 -9.84
C ARG A 77 -0.38 -2.96 -11.25
N LEU A 78 -0.93 -4.13 -11.55
CA LEU A 78 -1.56 -4.40 -12.85
C LEU A 78 -2.79 -3.50 -13.07
N GLY A 79 -3.61 -3.28 -12.04
CA GLY A 79 -4.73 -2.36 -12.11
C GLY A 79 -4.29 -0.94 -12.42
N TYR A 80 -3.25 -0.43 -11.75
CA TYR A 80 -2.67 0.87 -12.05
C TYR A 80 -2.20 0.98 -13.51
N VAL A 81 -1.46 -0.03 -13.98
CA VAL A 81 -0.95 -0.09 -15.35
C VAL A 81 -2.09 -0.06 -16.36
N LEU A 82 -3.09 -0.93 -16.19
CA LEU A 82 -4.18 -1.08 -17.16
C LEU A 82 -5.13 0.12 -17.18
N PHE A 83 -5.44 0.71 -16.03
CA PHE A 83 -6.49 1.72 -15.93
C PHE A 83 -5.98 3.17 -15.87
N TYR A 84 -4.74 3.41 -15.43
CA TYR A 84 -4.24 4.76 -15.19
C TYR A 84 -3.06 5.17 -16.09
N ASN A 85 -2.21 4.23 -16.53
CA ASN A 85 -0.99 4.60 -17.25
C ASN A 85 -0.59 3.59 -18.34
N PHE A 86 -1.58 3.06 -19.06
CA PHE A 86 -1.39 1.96 -20.01
C PHE A 86 -0.39 2.29 -21.12
N ASP A 87 -0.54 3.45 -21.76
CA ASP A 87 0.31 3.88 -22.88
C ASP A 87 1.80 3.94 -22.49
N TYR A 88 2.10 4.48 -21.30
CA TYR A 88 3.45 4.49 -20.76
C TYR A 88 4.00 3.08 -20.68
N TYR A 89 3.39 2.19 -19.89
CA TYR A 89 3.90 0.84 -19.65
C TYR A 89 3.82 -0.08 -20.88
N PHE A 90 3.00 0.21 -21.87
CA PHE A 90 2.96 -0.51 -23.13
C PHE A 90 4.29 -0.41 -23.88
N HIS A 91 4.90 0.79 -23.88
CA HIS A 91 6.24 1.00 -24.45
C HIS A 91 7.37 0.53 -23.53
N ARG A 92 7.02 0.08 -22.33
CA ARG A 92 7.87 0.02 -21.15
C ARG A 92 7.39 -1.09 -20.18
N PRO A 93 7.40 -2.37 -20.61
CA PRO A 93 6.79 -3.46 -19.85
C PRO A 93 7.59 -3.92 -18.62
N TRP A 94 8.93 -3.81 -18.63
CA TRP A 94 9.80 -4.18 -17.51
C TRP A 94 9.59 -3.38 -16.20
N GLU A 95 9.42 -2.06 -16.25
CA GLU A 95 8.99 -1.14 -15.19
C GLU A 95 7.65 -1.50 -14.55
N ILE A 96 6.83 -2.38 -15.13
CA ILE A 96 5.62 -2.88 -14.44
C ILE A 96 6.00 -3.56 -13.12
N LEU A 97 7.10 -4.32 -13.10
CA LEU A 97 7.52 -5.08 -11.92
C LEU A 97 8.65 -4.39 -11.13
N LEU A 98 9.35 -3.44 -11.74
CA LEU A 98 10.46 -2.76 -11.09
C LEU A 98 9.95 -1.68 -10.14
N PRO A 99 10.51 -1.58 -8.92
CA PRO A 99 10.16 -0.52 -7.96
C PRO A 99 10.86 0.81 -8.26
N PHE A 100 11.29 1.00 -9.51
CA PHE A 100 12.06 2.15 -9.97
C PHE A 100 11.37 2.81 -11.16
N ASP A 101 11.31 4.13 -11.12
CA ASP A 101 10.91 4.97 -12.22
C ASP A 101 12.18 5.52 -12.89
N PHE A 102 12.25 5.41 -14.22
CA PHE A 102 13.36 5.87 -15.05
C PHE A 102 13.03 7.10 -15.90
N SER A 103 11.81 7.64 -15.80
CA SER A 103 11.35 8.79 -16.59
C SER A 103 12.11 10.08 -16.27
N ASN A 104 12.57 10.26 -15.02
CA ASN A 104 13.24 11.46 -14.53
C ASN A 104 14.52 11.11 -13.73
N GLY A 105 15.36 10.22 -14.28
CA GLY A 105 16.51 9.63 -13.57
C GLY A 105 16.13 8.37 -12.81
N ILE A 106 16.99 7.86 -11.92
CA ILE A 106 16.69 6.66 -11.11
C ILE A 106 16.01 7.08 -9.82
N ARG A 107 14.69 6.88 -9.74
CA ARG A 107 13.92 7.14 -8.52
C ARG A 107 13.31 5.85 -8.00
N PHE A 108 13.59 5.53 -6.73
CA PHE A 108 12.85 4.47 -6.04
C PHE A 108 11.42 4.95 -5.77
N VAL A 109 10.48 4.45 -6.55
CA VAL A 109 9.04 4.69 -6.35
C VAL A 109 8.41 3.58 -5.51
N GLY A 110 9.13 2.47 -5.30
CA GLY A 110 8.59 1.31 -4.61
C GLY A 110 7.37 0.77 -5.34
N ILE A 111 6.35 0.40 -4.58
CA ILE A 111 5.03 0.01 -5.10
C ILE A 111 4.02 1.16 -4.92
N SER A 112 4.51 2.40 -4.86
CA SER A 112 3.66 3.57 -4.64
C SER A 112 2.65 3.75 -5.78
N GLY A 113 1.47 4.28 -5.47
CA GLY A 113 0.37 4.43 -6.44
C GLY A 113 -0.71 3.34 -6.37
N MET A 114 -0.62 2.38 -5.43
CA MET A 114 -1.66 1.37 -5.21
C MET A 114 -2.91 1.86 -4.44
N SER A 115 -2.88 3.08 -3.89
CA SER A 115 -4.08 3.72 -3.36
C SER A 115 -4.88 4.31 -4.52
N PHE A 116 -6.21 4.14 -4.51
CA PHE A 116 -7.15 4.51 -5.59
C PHE A 116 -7.09 5.97 -6.09
N HIS A 117 -6.26 6.83 -5.49
CA HIS A 117 -6.12 8.25 -5.84
C HIS A 117 -4.68 8.70 -6.09
N GLY A 118 -3.71 7.78 -6.17
CA GLY A 118 -2.29 8.15 -6.24
C GLY A 118 -1.83 8.71 -4.91
N GLY A 119 -1.10 7.90 -4.14
CA GLY A 119 -0.61 8.31 -2.81
C GLY A 119 0.41 9.44 -2.86
#